data_AF-A0A7Y7H125-F1
#
_entry.id   AF-A0A7Y7H125-F1
#
_cell.length_a   1.000
_cell.length_b   1.000
_cell.length_c   1.000
_cell.angle_alpha   90.00
_cell.angle_beta   90.00
_cell.angle_gamma   90.00
#
_symmetry.space_group_name_H-M   'P 1'
#
loop_
_entity.id
_entity.type
_entity.pdbx_description
1 polymer ?
#
loop_
_entity_poly.entity_id
_entity_poly.type
_entity_poly.pdbx_seq_one_letter_code
_entity_poly.pdbx_strand_id
1 'polypeptide(L)'
;MRNTIKITWYFYKSMLLWCMTINMICIYYLFRGEVNIVESYIFKIMSYGLIIGFRYYNYNSTKTFFYFRNAGYGIDRLYLYALTCDALAYGILLSLLKLVKYWVSIF
;
A
#
# COMPACT_ATOMS: atom_id res chain seq x y z
N MET A 1 -4.52 7.58 23.49
CA MET A 1 -4.49 7.02 22.10
C MET A 1 -5.23 7.91 21.08
N ARG A 2 -5.16 9.25 21.16
CA ARG A 2 -6.04 10.15 20.37
C ARG A 2 -5.50 10.55 18.97
N ASN A 3 -4.26 10.21 18.61
CA ASN A 3 -3.61 10.65 17.36
C ASN A 3 -3.05 9.53 16.47
N THR A 4 -3.28 8.25 16.78
CA THR A 4 -2.68 7.12 16.04
C THR A 4 -3.01 7.17 14.55
N ILE A 5 -4.25 7.51 14.17
CA ILE A 5 -4.68 7.63 12.77
C ILE A 5 -3.88 8.72 12.03
N LYS A 6 -3.69 9.89 12.65
CA LYS A 6 -2.92 10.99 12.04
C LYS A 6 -1.46 10.58 11.85
N ILE A 7 -0.89 9.90 12.84
CA ILE A 7 0.51 9.45 12.80
C ILE A 7 0.71 8.40 11.72
N THR A 8 -0.17 7.39 11.66
CA THR A 8 -0.17 6.38 10.60
C THR A 8 -0.36 7.04 9.22
N TRP A 9 -1.21 8.06 9.11
CA TRP A 9 -1.40 8.82 7.88
C TRP A 9 -0.12 9.56 7.44
N TYR A 10 0.54 10.30 8.33
CA TYR A 10 1.79 10.97 8.00
C TYR A 10 2.90 9.99 7.62
N PHE A 11 2.95 8.85 8.30
CA PHE A 11 3.86 7.77 7.96
C PHE A 11 3.53 7.17 6.58
N TYR A 12 2.28 6.83 6.33
CA TYR A 12 1.80 6.28 5.05
C TYR A 12 1.97 7.25 3.89
N LYS A 13 1.75 8.56 4.09
CA LYS A 13 1.93 9.60 3.06
C LYS A 13 3.29 9.51 2.37
N SER A 14 4.33 9.16 3.13
CA SER A 14 5.68 9.02 2.61
C SER A 14 5.90 7.73 1.79
N MET A 15 4.99 6.76 1.85
CA MET A 15 4.95 5.52 1.05
C MET A 15 3.87 5.52 -0.02
N LEU A 16 2.94 6.48 0.03
CA LEU A 16 1.74 6.53 -0.76
C LEU A 16 2.03 6.39 -2.25
N LEU A 17 3.02 7.13 -2.77
CA LEU A 17 3.36 7.10 -4.19
C LEU A 17 3.79 5.70 -4.65
N TRP A 18 4.65 5.04 -3.88
CA TRP A 18 5.05 3.66 -4.18
C TRP A 18 3.88 2.68 -4.15
N CYS A 19 3.02 2.80 -3.13
CA CYS A 19 1.84 1.95 -3.01
C CYS A 19 0.85 2.17 -4.17
N MET A 20 0.64 3.43 -4.59
CA MET A 20 -0.17 3.74 -5.77
C MET A 20 0.43 3.16 -7.05
N THR A 21 1.74 3.29 -7.27
CA THR A 21 2.41 2.72 -8.45
C THR A 21 2.21 1.20 -8.51
N ILE A 22 2.41 0.50 -7.39
CA ILE A 22 2.17 -0.95 -7.31
C ILE A 22 0.71 -1.28 -7.58
N ASN A 23 -0.24 -0.53 -7.01
CA ASN A 23 -1.67 -0.73 -7.27
C ASN A 23 -1.99 -0.65 -8.76
N MET A 24 -1.45 0.37 -9.45
CA MET A 24 -1.65 0.55 -10.89
C MET A 24 -1.04 -0.60 -11.70
N ILE A 25 0.15 -1.06 -11.34
CA ILE A 25 0.81 -2.22 -11.98
C ILE A 25 -0.03 -3.49 -11.80
N CYS A 26 -0.43 -3.79 -10.56
CA CYS A 26 -1.26 -4.95 -10.25
C CYS A 26 -2.61 -4.91 -10.98
N ILE A 27 -3.26 -3.74 -11.05
CA ILE A 27 -4.48 -3.53 -11.82
C ILE A 27 -4.23 -3.77 -13.31
N TYR A 28 -3.18 -3.19 -13.87
CA TYR A 28 -2.83 -3.32 -15.28
C TYR A 28 -2.69 -4.79 -15.71
N TYR A 29 -1.89 -5.57 -14.97
CA TYR A 29 -1.72 -6.99 -15.24
C TYR A 29 -3.01 -7.80 -15.07
N LEU A 30 -3.83 -7.44 -14.07
CA LEU A 30 -5.10 -8.11 -13.81
C LEU A 30 -6.13 -7.85 -14.92
N PHE A 31 -6.16 -6.63 -15.48
CA PHE A 31 -7.03 -6.28 -16.61
C PHE A 31 -6.59 -6.93 -17.92
N ARG A 32 -5.29 -7.16 -18.11
CA ARG A 32 -4.75 -7.93 -19.24
C ARG A 32 -5.03 -9.44 -19.14
N GLY A 33 -5.47 -9.92 -17.97
CA GLY A 33 -5.70 -11.35 -17.72
C GLY A 33 -4.41 -12.15 -17.54
N GLU A 34 -3.27 -11.47 -17.34
CA GLU A 34 -1.98 -12.12 -17.10
C GLU A 34 -1.84 -12.61 -15.65
N VAL A 35 -2.61 -12.01 -14.74
CA VAL A 35 -2.60 -12.37 -13.32
C VAL A 35 -4.03 -12.45 -12.77
N ASN A 36 -4.27 -13.44 -11.93
CA ASN A 36 -5.51 -13.58 -11.18
C ASN A 36 -5.53 -12.68 -9.94
N ILE A 37 -6.68 -12.58 -9.27
CA ILE A 37 -6.83 -11.76 -8.06
C ILE A 37 -5.85 -12.20 -6.97
N VAL A 38 -5.70 -13.51 -6.77
CA VAL A 38 -4.81 -14.07 -5.75
C VAL A 38 -3.35 -13.72 -6.06
N GLU A 39 -2.93 -13.92 -7.31
CA GLU A 39 -1.58 -13.58 -7.78
C GLU A 39 -1.28 -12.09 -7.64
N SER A 40 -2.26 -11.24 -7.93
CA SER A 40 -2.16 -9.80 -7.71
C SER A 40 -1.90 -9.46 -6.23
N TYR A 41 -2.58 -10.11 -5.30
CA TYR A 41 -2.31 -9.95 -3.85
C TYR A 41 -0.93 -10.48 -3.45
N ILE A 42 -0.47 -11.59 -4.05
CA ILE A 42 0.90 -12.11 -3.81
C ILE A 42 1.93 -11.08 -4.28
N PHE A 43 1.81 -10.53 -5.49
CA PHE A 43 2.71 -9.49 -5.99
C PHE A 43 2.70 -8.26 -5.10
N LYS A 44 1.54 -7.91 -4.57
CA LYS A 44 1.40 -6.79 -3.64
C LYS A 44 2.15 -7.02 -2.32
N ILE A 45 2.04 -8.22 -1.74
CA ILE A 45 2.80 -8.60 -0.53
C ILE A 45 4.31 -8.55 -0.81
N MET A 46 4.77 -9.11 -1.94
CA MET A 46 6.18 -9.05 -2.33
C MET A 46 6.66 -7.60 -2.49
N SER A 47 5.83 -6.76 -3.09
CA SER A 47 6.14 -5.34 -3.31
C SER A 47 6.22 -4.55 -2.00
N TYR A 48 5.47 -4.92 -0.96
CA TYR A 48 5.64 -4.32 0.38
C TYR A 48 7.03 -4.60 0.96
N GLY A 49 7.54 -5.82 0.78
CA GLY A 49 8.92 -6.16 1.13
C GLY A 49 9.93 -5.26 0.40
N LEU A 50 9.72 -5.03 -0.90
CA LEU A 50 10.55 -4.13 -1.70
C LEU A 50 10.44 -2.67 -1.25
N ILE A 51 9.24 -2.16 -0.92
CA ILE A 51 9.06 -0.78 -0.41
C ILE A 51 9.81 -0.60 0.90
N ILE A 52 9.68 -1.55 1.83
CA ILE A 52 10.37 -1.51 3.12
C ILE A 52 11.88 -1.60 2.89
N GLY A 53 12.35 -2.53 2.07
CA GLY A 53 13.77 -2.71 1.76
C GLY A 53 14.38 -1.49 1.07
N PHE A 54 13.69 -0.93 0.07
CA PHE A 54 14.11 0.29 -0.63
C PHE A 54 14.19 1.48 0.33
N ARG A 55 13.25 1.58 1.29
CA ARG A 55 13.31 2.57 2.37
C ARG A 55 14.47 2.33 3.31
N TYR A 56 14.72 1.09 3.69
CA TYR A 56 15.84 0.80 4.58
C TYR A 56 17.18 1.15 3.92
N TYR A 57 17.31 0.86 2.62
CA TYR A 57 18.55 1.07 1.87
C TYR A 57 18.76 2.52 1.39
N ASN A 58 17.77 3.11 0.70
CA ASN A 58 17.90 4.46 0.13
C ASN A 58 17.55 5.57 1.14
N TYR A 59 16.77 5.26 2.17
CA TYR A 59 16.26 6.24 3.13
C TYR A 59 16.84 6.09 4.54
N ASN A 60 18.05 5.51 4.67
CA ASN A 60 18.86 5.49 5.89
C ASN A 60 19.22 6.92 6.42
N SER A 61 18.80 7.99 5.73
CA SER A 61 19.05 9.40 6.10
C SER A 61 17.81 10.26 6.34
N THR A 62 16.57 9.81 6.08
CA THR A 62 15.41 10.72 6.23
C THR A 62 14.80 10.67 7.61
N LYS A 63 14.93 11.82 8.26
CA LYS A 63 14.25 12.36 9.44
C LYS A 63 12.96 11.66 9.86
N THR A 64 12.10 11.18 8.97
CA THR A 64 10.82 10.52 9.28
C THR A 64 10.94 9.21 10.07
N PHE A 65 11.85 8.28 9.70
CA PHE A 65 12.01 7.03 10.45
C PHE A 65 12.55 7.29 11.86
N PHE A 66 13.60 8.10 11.97
CA PHE A 66 14.15 8.54 13.25
C PHE A 66 13.17 9.41 14.04
N TYR A 67 12.34 10.23 13.38
CA TYR A 67 11.35 11.08 14.04
C TYR A 67 10.30 10.24 14.76
N PHE A 68 9.69 9.26 14.08
CA PHE A 68 8.67 8.42 14.72
C PHE A 68 9.28 7.49 15.77
N ARG A 69 10.50 6.96 15.53
CA ARG A 69 11.20 6.13 16.50
C ARG A 69 11.63 6.91 17.74
N ASN A 70 12.20 8.11 17.57
CA ASN A 70 12.62 8.99 18.67
C ASN A 70 11.41 9.55 19.44
N ALA A 71 10.24 9.65 18.79
CA ALA A 71 8.98 9.98 19.44
C ALA A 71 8.34 8.78 20.19
N GLY A 72 9.00 7.64 20.26
CA GLY A 72 8.57 6.46 21.02
C GLY A 72 7.54 5.57 20.31
N TYR A 73 7.28 5.78 19.01
CA TYR A 73 6.37 4.92 18.25
C TYR A 73 7.07 3.65 17.77
N GLY A 74 6.40 2.51 17.97
CA GLY A 74 6.82 1.23 17.39
C GLY A 74 6.66 1.25 15.88
N ILE A 75 7.77 1.30 15.16
CA ILE A 75 7.80 1.42 13.70
C ILE A 75 7.14 0.21 13.01
N ASP A 76 7.32 -0.99 13.55
CA ASP A 76 6.73 -2.21 12.98
C ASP A 76 5.21 -2.15 12.98
N ARG A 77 4.61 -1.59 14.05
CA ARG A 77 3.16 -1.38 14.13
C ARG A 77 2.68 -0.35 13.12
N LEU A 78 3.45 0.72 12.89
CA LEU A 78 3.11 1.73 11.89
C LEU A 78 3.15 1.17 10.47
N TYR A 79 4.13 0.32 10.15
CA TYR A 79 4.15 -0.41 8.87
C TYR A 79 2.96 -1.36 8.76
N LEU A 80 2.70 -2.19 9.79
CA LEU A 80 1.55 -3.10 9.78
C LEU A 80 0.23 -2.36 9.55
N TYR A 81 -0.04 -1.26 10.27
CA TYR A 81 -1.26 -0.47 10.07
C TYR A 81 -1.33 0.19 8.69
N ALA A 82 -0.23 0.76 8.21
CA ALA A 82 -0.22 1.41 6.90
C ALA A 82 -0.46 0.42 5.75
N LEU A 83 0.23 -0.73 5.78
CA LEU A 83 0.15 -1.73 4.72
C LEU A 83 -1.18 -2.50 4.73
N THR A 84 -1.73 -2.78 5.91
CA THR A 84 -3.08 -3.37 6.01
C THR A 84 -4.16 -2.43 5.47
N CYS A 85 -4.13 -1.15 5.83
CA CYS A 85 -5.03 -0.14 5.26
C CYS A 85 -4.90 -0.06 3.72
N ASP A 86 -3.67 -0.10 3.20
CA ASP A 86 -3.42 -0.09 1.75
C ASP A 86 -3.94 -1.34 1.03
N ALA A 87 -3.78 -2.53 1.64
CA ALA A 87 -4.32 -3.78 1.11
C ALA A 87 -5.85 -3.79 1.08
N LEU A 88 -6.50 -3.25 2.12
CA LEU A 88 -7.95 -3.08 2.18
C LEU A 88 -8.44 -2.07 1.14
N ALA A 89 -7.78 -0.92 1.02
CA ALA A 89 -8.12 0.09 0.01
C ALA A 89 -8.03 -0.47 -1.41
N TYR A 90 -7.04 -1.33 -1.68
CA TYR A 90 -6.90 -2.01 -2.95
C TYR A 90 -8.00 -3.04 -3.22
N GLY A 91 -8.43 -3.79 -2.20
CA GLY A 91 -9.58 -4.69 -2.32
C GLY A 91 -10.86 -3.93 -2.67
N ILE A 92 -11.10 -2.80 -2.01
CA ILE A 92 -12.23 -1.91 -2.31
C ILE A 92 -12.13 -1.40 -3.75
N LEU A 93 -10.96 -0.92 -4.17
CA LEU A 93 -10.72 -0.44 -5.52
C LEU A 93 -10.98 -1.52 -6.59
N LEU A 94 -10.50 -2.75 -6.36
CA LEU A 94 -10.77 -3.88 -7.26
C LEU A 94 -12.26 -4.21 -7.36
N SER A 95 -12.97 -4.22 -6.23
CA SER A 95 -14.42 -4.44 -6.22
C SER A 95 -15.17 -3.36 -7.00
N LEU A 96 -14.80 -2.08 -6.83
CA LEU A 96 -15.38 -0.97 -7.58
C LEU A 96 -15.09 -1.10 -9.08
N LEU A 97 -13.85 -1.42 -9.46
CA LEU A 97 -13.47 -1.59 -10.87
C LEU A 97 -14.21 -2.75 -11.54
N LYS A 98 -14.40 -3.86 -10.84
CA LYS A 98 -15.21 -4.98 -11.33
C LYS A 98 -16.67 -4.60 -11.50
N LEU A 99 -17.22 -3.86 -10.54
CA LEU A 99 -18.58 -3.36 -10.60
C LEU A 99 -18.74 -2.44 -11.81
N VAL A 100 -17.85 -1.46 -12.00
CA VAL A 100 -17.86 -0.59 -13.19
C VAL A 100 -17.76 -1.39 -14.49
N LYS A 101 -16.86 -2.37 -14.58
CA LYS A 101 -16.74 -3.23 -15.77
C LYS A 101 -18.04 -4.00 -16.07
N TYR A 102 -18.68 -4.53 -15.03
CA TYR A 102 -19.96 -5.22 -15.17
C TYR A 102 -21.06 -4.29 -15.69
N TRP A 103 -21.17 -3.08 -15.12
CA TRP A 103 -22.13 -2.08 -15.57
C TRP A 103 -21.89 -1.66 -17.02
N VAL A 104 -20.64 -1.42 -17.42
CA VAL A 104 -20.28 -1.08 -18.81
C VAL A 104 -20.59 -2.22 -19.78
N SER A 105 -20.49 -3.48 -19.36
CA SER A 105 -20.80 -4.63 -20.21
C SER A 105 -22.30 -4.85 -20.46
N ILE A 106 -23.17 -4.24 -19.66
CA ILE A 106 -24.62 -4.38 -19.78
C ILE A 106 -25.22 -3.33 -20.74
N PHE A 107 -24.54 -2.20 -20.90
CA PHE A 107 -24.92 -1.13 -21.82
C PHE A 107 -24.20 -1.28 -23.16
#